data_AF-A0A2G6LK81-F1
#
_entry.id   AF-A0A2G6LK81-F1
#
_cell.length_a   1.000
_cell.length_b   1.000
_cell.length_c   1.000
_cell.angle_alpha   90.00
_cell.angle_beta   90.00
_cell.angle_gamma   90.00
#
_symmetry.space_group_name_H-M   'P 1'
#
loop_
_entity.id
_entity.type
_entity.pdbx_description
1 polymer ?
#
loop_
_entity_poly.entity_id
_entity_poly.type
_entity_poly.pdbx_seq_one_letter_code
_entity_poly.pdbx_strand_id
1 'polypeptide(L)' 'MNTLLELLNGKKIIDLTHTLNEDFPGLQLPPELGQVAQFKKEQVSRYDDKGPGWYWNNFTVGEHFGTHFDAPIHWVTGKD' A
#
# COMPACT_ATOMS: atom_id res chain seq x y z
N MET A 1 22.80 -1.13 28.95
CA MET A 1 22.48 -1.00 27.52
C MET A 1 20.98 -0.93 27.46
N ASN A 2 20.40 0.22 27.08
CA ASN A 2 18.94 0.38 27.14
C ASN A 2 18.30 -0.38 25.98
N THR A 3 17.16 -1.01 26.23
CA THR A 3 16.42 -1.74 25.19
C THR A 3 15.62 -0.76 24.31
N LEU A 4 15.28 -1.18 23.09
CA LEU A 4 14.37 -0.41 22.24
C LEU A 4 13.03 -0.15 22.93
N LEU A 5 12.54 -1.10 23.74
CA LEU A 5 11.31 -0.96 24.52
C LEU A 5 11.40 0.16 25.57
N GLU A 6 12.54 0.28 26.26
CA GLU A 6 12.77 1.37 27.22
C GLU A 6 12.85 2.73 26.54
N LEU A 7 13.41 2.81 25.33
CA LEU A 7 13.49 4.05 24.54
C LEU A 7 12.13 4.49 23.99
N LEU A 8 11.25 3.54 23.67
CA LEU A 8 9.91 3.80 23.16
C LEU A 8 8.91 4.18 24.28
N ASN A 9 9.23 3.91 25.54
CA ASN A 9 8.36 4.22 26.67
C ASN A 9 8.06 5.73 26.75
N GLY A 10 6.78 6.09 26.80
CA GLY A 10 6.31 7.49 26.82
C GLY A 10 6.47 8.25 25.50
N LYS A 11 6.89 7.60 24.41
CA LYS A 11 6.94 8.21 23.06
C LYS A 11 5.65 7.94 22.30
N LYS A 12 5.26 8.90 21.46
CA LYS A 12 4.12 8.75 20.55
C LYS A 12 4.60 8.13 19.24
N ILE A 13 3.93 7.08 18.81
CA ILE A 13 4.06 6.54 17.45
C ILE A 13 3.11 7.33 16.56
N ILE A 14 3.63 7.89 15.47
CA ILE A 14 2.85 8.65 14.50
C ILE A 14 2.79 7.84 13.21
N ASP A 15 1.57 7.53 12.77
CA ASP A 15 1.33 6.95 11.46
C ASP A 15 1.33 8.07 10.40
N LEU A 16 2.11 7.87 9.33
CA LEU A 16 2.27 8.81 8.21
C LEU A 16 1.67 8.24 6.91
N THR A 17 0.82 7.22 7.02
CA THR A 17 0.26 6.47 5.89
C THR A 17 -1.15 6.92 5.58
N HIS A 18 -1.45 7.19 4.31
CA HIS A 18 -2.83 7.31 3.86
C HIS A 18 -3.47 5.93 3.69
N THR A 19 -4.77 5.82 3.97
CA THR A 19 -5.52 4.58 3.73
C THR A 19 -5.60 4.27 2.23
N LEU A 20 -5.23 3.05 1.83
CA LEU A 20 -5.49 2.55 0.49
C LEU A 20 -7.01 2.41 0.27
N ASN A 21 -7.54 3.16 -0.68
CA ASN A 21 -8.94 3.15 -1.08
C ASN A 21 -9.07 3.56 -2.55
N GLU A 22 -10.21 3.20 -3.16
CA GLU A 22 -10.48 3.35 -4.59
C GLU A 22 -10.61 4.82 -5.04
N ASP A 23 -10.90 5.74 -4.11
CA ASP A 23 -11.04 7.18 -4.37
C ASP A 23 -9.71 7.94 -4.18
N PHE A 24 -8.65 7.28 -3.67
CA PHE A 24 -7.37 7.92 -3.48
C PHE A 24 -6.72 8.21 -4.85
N PRO A 25 -6.23 9.44 -5.10
CA PRO A 25 -5.70 9.80 -6.41
C PRO A 25 -4.36 9.10 -6.67
N GLY A 26 -4.28 8.27 -7.71
CA GLY A 26 -3.00 7.77 -8.22
C GLY A 26 -2.31 8.78 -9.15
N LEU A 27 -0.98 8.66 -9.26
CA LEU A 27 -0.17 9.45 -10.18
C LEU A 27 -0.69 9.34 -11.62
N GLN A 28 -0.80 10.48 -12.30
CA GLN A 28 -1.12 10.55 -13.72
C GLN A 28 0.13 10.99 -14.47
N LEU A 29 0.55 10.20 -15.45
CA LEU A 29 1.63 10.53 -16.39
C LEU A 29 1.05 11.00 -17.73
N PRO A 30 1.85 11.60 -18.62
CA PRO A 30 1.47 11.81 -20.01
C PRO A 30 0.84 10.54 -20.62
N PRO A 31 -0.23 10.67 -21.43
CA PRO A 31 -1.06 9.54 -21.88
C PRO A 31 -0.30 8.51 -22.74
N GLU A 32 0.82 8.90 -23.33
CA GLU A 32 1.70 8.02 -24.09
C GLU A 32 2.57 7.09 -23.21
N LEU A 33 2.66 7.36 -21.90
CA LEU A 33 3.39 6.52 -20.94
C LEU A 33 2.46 5.55 -20.21
N GLY A 34 3.03 4.42 -19.78
CA GLY A 34 2.32 3.44 -18.96
C GLY A 34 1.88 4.04 -17.63
N GLN A 35 0.60 3.87 -17.28
CA GLN A 35 0.02 4.42 -16.06
C GLN A 35 0.10 3.42 -14.91
N VAL A 36 0.26 3.93 -13.69
CA VAL A 36 0.19 3.11 -12.48
C VAL A 36 -1.24 2.58 -12.27
N ALA A 37 -1.37 1.31 -11.90
CA ALA A 37 -2.67 0.74 -11.56
C ALA A 37 -3.22 1.42 -10.29
N GLN A 38 -4.47 1.89 -10.35
CA GLN A 38 -5.20 2.39 -9.18
C GLN A 38 -5.49 1.25 -8.20
N PHE A 39 -5.62 1.57 -6.91
CA PHE A 39 -6.06 0.58 -5.93
C PHE A 39 -7.47 0.09 -6.26
N LYS A 40 -7.64 -1.23 -6.28
CA LYS A 40 -8.93 -1.90 -6.41
C LYS A 40 -9.00 -3.05 -5.43
N LYS A 41 -10.17 -3.25 -4.84
CA LYS A 41 -10.44 -4.35 -3.91
C LYS A 41 -11.67 -5.13 -4.37
N GLU A 42 -11.54 -6.45 -4.36
CA GLU A 42 -12.61 -7.37 -4.75
C GLU A 42 -12.86 -8.37 -3.62
N GLN A 43 -14.07 -8.34 -3.07
CA GLN A 43 -14.45 -9.24 -1.98
C GLN A 43 -14.49 -10.68 -2.47
N VAL A 44 -13.77 -11.56 -1.78
CA VAL A 44 -13.80 -13.01 -2.06
C VAL A 44 -14.92 -13.68 -1.27
N SER A 45 -15.02 -13.39 0.03
CA SER A 45 -16.10 -13.84 0.90
C SER A 45 -16.29 -12.87 2.06
N ARG A 46 -17.51 -12.85 2.64
CA ARG A 46 -17.78 -12.15 3.89
C ARG A 46 -18.88 -12.84 4.70
N TYR A 47 -18.51 -13.90 5.42
CA TYR A 47 -19.43 -14.66 6.28
C TYR A 47 -20.69 -15.12 5.52
N ASP A 48 -20.48 -15.48 4.26
CA ASP A 48 -21.48 -15.90 3.30
C ASP A 48 -21.20 -17.35 2.86
N ASP A 49 -21.96 -17.86 1.89
CA ASP A 49 -21.79 -19.23 1.39
C ASP A 49 -20.40 -19.50 0.78
N LYS A 50 -19.69 -18.45 0.35
CA LYS A 50 -18.32 -18.57 -0.18
C LYS A 50 -17.26 -18.56 0.92
N GLY A 51 -17.60 -18.17 2.14
CA GLY A 51 -16.72 -18.21 3.30
C GLY A 51 -17.49 -18.00 4.61
N PRO A 52 -18.09 -19.06 5.19
CA PRO A 52 -19.01 -18.92 6.32
C PRO A 52 -18.37 -18.41 7.62
N GLY A 53 -17.05 -18.60 7.77
CA GLY A 53 -16.32 -18.23 8.98
C GLY A 53 -15.35 -17.06 8.83
N TRP A 54 -15.22 -16.44 7.64
CA TRP A 54 -14.17 -15.45 7.39
C TRP A 54 -14.54 -14.39 6.34
N TYR A 55 -13.80 -13.28 6.41
CA TYR A 55 -13.86 -12.17 5.48
C TYR A 55 -12.46 -11.85 4.95
N TRP A 56 -12.35 -11.69 3.64
CA TRP A 56 -11.11 -11.32 2.95
C TRP A 56 -11.39 -10.82 1.53
N ASN A 57 -10.39 -10.16 0.95
CA ASN A 57 -10.46 -9.56 -0.38
C ASN A 57 -9.19 -9.86 -1.16
N ASN A 58 -9.33 -9.99 -2.47
CA ASN A 58 -8.22 -9.75 -3.38
C ASN A 58 -8.04 -8.24 -3.56
N PHE A 59 -6.83 -7.80 -3.87
CA PHE A 59 -6.61 -6.42 -4.28
C PHE A 59 -5.61 -6.34 -5.43
N THR A 60 -5.73 -5.28 -6.23
CA THR A 60 -4.77 -4.88 -7.25
C THR A 60 -4.27 -3.49 -6.92
N VAL A 61 -2.97 -3.27 -7.06
CA VAL A 61 -2.32 -1.99 -6.82
C VAL A 61 -1.04 -1.93 -7.63
N GLY A 62 -0.68 -0.75 -8.15
CA GLY A 62 0.66 -0.53 -8.71
C GLY A 62 1.67 -0.29 -7.59
N GLU A 63 2.95 -0.62 -7.83
CA GLU A 63 4.03 -0.46 -6.84
C GLU A 63 4.13 0.98 -6.29
N HIS A 64 3.78 1.97 -7.12
CA HIS A 64 3.85 3.41 -6.82
C HIS A 64 2.50 4.08 -6.57
N PHE A 65 1.55 3.37 -5.94
CA PHE A 65 0.22 3.92 -5.60
C PHE A 65 0.08 4.15 -4.08
N GLY A 66 -0.50 5.30 -3.70
CA GLY A 66 -0.69 5.67 -2.30
C GLY A 66 0.63 6.02 -1.60
N THR A 67 0.67 5.88 -0.27
CA THR A 67 1.94 5.95 0.48
C THR A 67 2.78 4.71 0.15
N HIS A 68 3.88 4.91 -0.59
CA HIS A 68 4.73 3.84 -1.09
C HIS A 68 6.22 4.15 -0.87
N PHE A 69 7.09 3.24 -1.32
CA PHE A 69 8.54 3.33 -1.18
C PHE A 69 9.22 3.07 -2.52
N ASP A 70 10.17 3.93 -2.89
CA ASP A 70 10.95 3.79 -4.13
C ASP A 70 12.31 3.15 -3.86
N ALA A 71 12.56 2.00 -4.47
CA ALA A 71 13.89 1.39 -4.50
C ALA A 71 14.75 2.02 -5.62
N PRO A 72 16.10 2.01 -5.53
CA PRO A 72 16.97 2.62 -6.53
C PRO A 72 16.75 2.12 -7.97
N ILE A 73 16.41 0.85 -8.15
CA ILE A 73 16.12 0.21 -9.44
C ILE A 73 14.91 0.83 -10.16
N HIS A 74 14.04 1.56 -9.45
CA HIS A 74 12.91 2.26 -10.05
C HIS A 74 13.35 3.29 -11.11
N TRP A 75 14.55 3.86 -10.95
CA TRP A 75 15.06 4.86 -11.86
C TRP A 75 16.18 4.34 -12.75
N VAL A 76 16.25 4.84 -13.99
CA VAL A 76 17.19 4.36 -15.01
C VAL A 76 18.67 4.47 -14.60
N THR A 77 19.01 5.39 -13.70
CA THR A 77 20.39 5.54 -13.20
C THR A 77 20.77 4.49 -12.16
N GLY A 78 19.82 3.73 -11.63
CA GLY A 78 20.03 2.64 -10.68
C GLY A 78 19.67 1.27 -11.24
N LYS A 79 19.55 1.14 -12.56
CA LYS A 79 19.12 -0.09 -13.27
C LYS A 79 20.10 -1.27 -13.18
N ASP A 80 21.36 -0.99 -12.82
CA ASP A 80 22.51 -1.89 -12.73
C ASP A 80 23.11 -1.82 -11.32
#